data_AF-A0A954VW86-F1
#
_entry.id   AF-A0A954VW86-F1
#
_cell.length_a   1.000
_cell.length_b   1.000
_cell.length_c   1.000
_cell.angle_alpha   90.00
_cell.angle_beta   90.00
_cell.angle_gamma   90.00
#
_symmetry.space_group_name_H-M   'P 1'
#
loop_
_entity.id
_entity.type
_entity.pdbx_description
1 polymer ?
#
loop_
_entity_poly.entity_id
_entity_poly.type
_entity_poly.pdbx_seq_one_letter_code
_entity_poly.pdbx_strand_id
1 'polypeptide(L)'
;MKRNWRTTKKSGQSSSVAADEFFTTTGAAKHCRVGQEKILNWIRSKQLKASNVGEGDRPQWRISRQDLYDFLESRSNRTTDQVSASVGSSKIPKYV
;
A
#
# COMPACT_ATOMS: atom_id res chain seq x y z
N MET A 1 0.50 -24.51 39.32
CA MET A 1 0.60 -23.03 39.36
C MET A 1 1.15 -22.54 38.02
N LYS A 2 0.46 -21.60 37.36
CA LYS A 2 0.66 -21.22 35.95
C LYS A 2 1.78 -20.19 35.81
N ARG A 3 2.59 -20.34 34.75
CA ARG A 3 3.84 -19.63 34.45
C ARG A 3 3.61 -18.14 34.10
N ASN A 4 4.40 -17.27 34.72
CA ASN A 4 4.56 -15.85 34.37
C ASN A 4 5.50 -15.73 33.17
N TRP A 5 5.29 -14.80 32.21
CA TRP A 5 6.35 -14.02 31.55
C TRP A 5 5.87 -13.08 30.41
N ARG A 6 6.41 -11.84 30.42
CA ARG A 6 6.45 -10.77 29.37
C ARG A 6 5.17 -9.93 29.17
N THR A 7 5.09 -8.64 29.59
CA THR A 7 5.75 -7.41 29.07
C THR A 7 5.76 -7.35 27.53
N THR A 8 5.19 -6.33 26.85
CA THR A 8 5.73 -4.97 26.75
C THR A 8 4.72 -3.98 26.14
N LYS A 9 4.88 -2.72 26.55
CA LYS A 9 4.23 -1.49 26.05
C LYS A 9 4.13 -1.43 24.52
N LYS A 10 2.99 -0.92 24.05
CA LYS A 10 2.80 -0.43 22.67
C LYS A 10 3.55 0.91 22.53
N SER A 11 4.87 0.84 22.47
CA SER A 11 5.74 1.96 22.09
C SER A 11 5.71 2.16 20.58
N GLY A 12 5.79 3.42 20.18
CA GLY A 12 5.64 3.94 18.82
C GLY A 12 4.72 5.16 18.87
N GLN A 13 4.92 6.05 19.84
CA GLN A 13 5.87 7.16 19.74
C GLN A 13 5.56 8.04 18.54
N SER A 14 4.92 9.17 18.87
CA SER A 14 4.84 10.40 18.13
C SER A 14 6.20 10.85 17.61
N SER A 15 6.20 11.53 16.47
CA SER A 15 7.18 12.59 16.20
C SER A 15 6.55 13.62 15.29
N SER A 16 6.09 14.70 15.91
CA SER A 16 5.76 15.97 15.30
C SER A 16 7.05 16.62 14.80
N VAL A 17 7.30 16.64 13.49
CA VAL A 17 8.19 17.58 12.80
C VAL A 17 7.71 17.73 11.35
N ALA A 18 7.31 18.94 10.95
CA ALA A 18 7.08 19.30 9.53
C ALA A 18 8.42 19.18 8.76
N ALA A 19 8.52 18.87 7.46
CA ALA A 19 7.60 19.05 6.35
C ALA A 19 7.92 18.10 5.16
N ASP A 20 7.95 16.79 5.39
CA ASP A 20 7.73 15.80 4.33
C ASP A 20 6.97 14.62 4.97
N GLU A 21 5.65 14.59 4.77
CA GLU A 21 4.74 13.71 5.52
C GLU A 21 4.92 12.24 5.09
N PHE A 22 5.94 11.57 5.62
CA PHE A 22 6.11 10.13 5.42
C PHE A 22 5.14 9.34 6.31
N PHE A 23 4.38 8.42 5.69
CA PHE A 23 3.60 7.42 6.39
C PHE A 23 4.46 6.22 6.78
N THR A 24 4.30 5.75 8.01
CA THR A 24 4.73 4.40 8.41
C THR A 24 3.78 3.36 7.81
N THR A 25 4.22 2.10 7.72
CA THR A 25 3.36 0.99 7.24
C THR A 25 2.02 0.94 7.98
N THR A 26 2.03 1.16 9.30
CA THR A 26 0.82 1.21 10.13
C THR A 26 -0.03 2.46 9.87
N GLY A 27 0.60 3.61 9.66
CA GLY A 27 -0.10 4.86 9.31
C GLY A 27 -0.80 4.76 7.96
N ALA A 28 -0.09 4.26 6.94
CA ALA A 28 -0.63 4.02 5.61
C ALA A 28 -1.78 3.00 5.63
N ALA A 29 -1.63 1.91 6.38
CA ALA A 29 -2.67 0.89 6.55
C ALA A 29 -3.97 1.49 7.11
N LYS A 30 -3.87 2.32 8.15
CA LYS A 30 -5.03 3.03 8.72
C LYS A 30 -5.65 4.02 7.74
N HIS A 31 -4.82 4.76 7.02
CA HIS A 31 -5.28 5.76 6.06
C HIS A 31 -6.04 5.12 4.89
N CYS A 32 -5.47 4.06 4.31
CA CYS A 32 -6.08 3.33 3.20
C CYS A 32 -7.17 2.33 3.66
N ARG A 33 -7.39 2.17 4.97
CA ARG A 33 -8.27 1.14 5.57
C ARG A 33 -7.99 -0.27 5.02
N VAL A 34 -6.71 -0.62 4.88
CA VAL A 34 -6.26 -1.95 4.45
C VAL A 34 -5.37 -2.59 5.49
N GLY A 35 -5.22 -3.93 5.44
CA GLY A 35 -4.28 -4.64 6.29
C GLY A 35 -2.82 -4.23 6.02
N GLN A 36 -1.98 -4.25 7.06
CA GLN A 36 -0.54 -3.97 6.96
C GLN A 36 0.14 -4.91 5.95
N GLU A 37 -0.25 -6.17 5.91
CA GLU A 37 0.26 -7.15 4.94
C GLU A 37 0.01 -6.72 3.50
N LYS A 38 -1.11 -6.04 3.22
CA LYS A 38 -1.45 -5.55 1.89
C LYS A 38 -0.52 -4.41 1.47
N ILE A 39 -0.23 -3.48 2.40
CA ILE A 39 0.77 -2.42 2.19
C ILE A 39 2.15 -3.04 1.93
N LEU A 40 2.58 -3.99 2.75
CA LEU A 40 3.86 -4.68 2.57
C LEU A 40 3.92 -5.41 1.23
N ASN A 41 2.83 -6.02 0.78
CA ASN A 41 2.77 -6.66 -0.52
C ASN A 41 2.92 -5.65 -1.66
N TRP A 42 2.32 -4.47 -1.57
CA TRP A 42 2.52 -3.40 -2.57
C TRP A 42 3.95 -2.90 -2.62
N ILE A 43 4.61 -2.78 -1.47
CA ILE A 43 6.03 -2.41 -1.39
C ILE A 43 6.90 -3.51 -2.00
N ARG A 44 6.67 -4.78 -1.61
CA ARG A 44 7.42 -5.94 -2.14
C ARG A 44 7.24 -6.13 -3.64
N SER A 45 6.04 -5.86 -4.14
CA SER A 45 5.69 -5.92 -5.56
C SER A 45 6.16 -4.67 -6.33
N LYS A 46 6.87 -3.74 -5.70
CA LYS A 46 7.31 -2.44 -6.26
C LYS A 46 6.18 -1.60 -6.85
N GLN A 47 4.94 -1.83 -6.41
CA GLN A 47 3.77 -1.06 -6.81
C GLN A 47 3.65 0.25 -6.04
N LEU A 48 4.07 0.24 -4.78
CA LEU A 48 4.11 1.41 -3.91
C LEU A 48 5.56 1.75 -3.60
N LYS A 49 5.98 2.98 -3.92
CA LYS A 49 7.32 3.47 -3.60
C LYS A 49 7.43 3.68 -2.09
N ALA A 50 8.44 3.05 -1.49
CA ALA A 50 8.74 3.19 -0.08
C ALA A 50 10.25 3.09 0.14
N SER A 51 10.74 3.86 1.11
CA SER A 51 12.13 3.84 1.55
C SER A 51 12.25 2.98 2.80
N ASN A 52 13.13 1.97 2.76
CA ASN A 52 13.49 1.24 3.96
C ASN A 52 14.48 2.10 4.76
N VAL A 53 14.06 2.54 5.94
CA VAL A 53 14.86 3.28 6.92
C VAL A 53 15.19 2.43 8.14
N GLY A 54 14.88 1.14 8.11
CA GLY A 54 15.27 0.22 9.19
C GLY A 54 16.68 -0.30 8.99
N GLU A 55 17.40 -0.47 10.10
CA GLU A 55 18.71 -1.13 10.14
C GLU A 55 18.59 -2.60 10.57
N GLY A 56 19.39 -3.45 9.92
CA GLY A 56 19.55 -4.86 10.28
C GLY A 56 18.26 -5.70 10.12
N ASP A 57 17.92 -6.45 11.17
CA ASP A 57 16.84 -7.46 11.17
C ASP A 57 15.42 -6.87 11.26
N ARG A 58 15.29 -5.54 11.45
CA ARG A 58 13.99 -4.87 11.61
C ARG A 58 13.79 -3.78 10.55
N PRO A 59 13.40 -4.16 9.32
CA PRO A 59 13.14 -3.19 8.27
C PRO A 59 11.96 -2.28 8.67
N GLN A 60 12.18 -0.97 8.57
CA GLN A 60 11.17 0.04 8.85
C GLN A 60 10.89 0.78 7.56
N TRP A 61 9.71 0.56 6.99
CA TRP A 61 9.32 1.18 5.73
C TRP A 61 8.66 2.54 5.96
N ARG A 62 9.12 3.54 5.20
CA ARG A 62 8.51 4.87 5.11
C ARG A 62 8.01 5.11 3.70
N ILE A 63 6.78 5.57 3.57
CA ILE A 63 6.09 5.83 2.31
C ILE A 63 5.85 7.33 2.25
N SER A 64 6.27 8.03 1.18
CA SER A 64 5.94 9.45 1.07
C SER A 64 4.44 9.62 0.84
N ARG A 65 3.87 10.70 1.37
CA ARG A 65 2.48 11.08 1.14
C ARG A 65 2.16 11.09 -0.36
N GLN A 66 2.99 11.77 -1.16
CA GLN A 66 2.76 11.94 -2.59
C GLN A 66 2.68 10.59 -3.32
N ASP A 67 3.61 9.67 -3.04
CA ASP A 67 3.63 8.34 -3.65
C ASP A 67 2.42 7.50 -3.26
N LEU A 68 1.92 7.65 -2.01
CA LEU A 68 0.71 6.97 -1.57
C LEU A 68 -0.53 7.46 -2.34
N TYR A 69 -0.68 8.76 -2.51
CA TYR A 69 -1.80 9.35 -3.25
C TYR A 69 -1.72 9.01 -4.74
N ASP A 70 -0.55 9.17 -5.37
CA ASP A 70 -0.32 8.81 -6.78
C ASP A 70 -0.66 7.34 -7.06
N PHE A 71 -0.29 6.44 -6.14
CA PHE A 71 -0.65 5.03 -6.22
C PHE A 71 -2.16 4.80 -6.13
N LEU A 72 -2.85 5.49 -5.20
CA LEU A 72 -4.30 5.37 -5.04
C LEU A 72 -5.06 5.93 -6.25
N GLU A 73 -4.61 7.06 -6.79
CA GLU A 73 -5.15 7.69 -8.00
C GLU A 73 -4.98 6.78 -9.22
N SER A 74 -3.77 6.26 -9.43
CA SER A 74 -3.46 5.30 -10.50
C SER A 74 -4.33 4.05 -10.45
N ARG A 75 -4.69 3.59 -9.23
CA ARG A 75 -5.54 2.42 -9.06
C ARG A 75 -7.01 2.71 -9.33
N SER A 76 -7.49 3.91 -8.98
CA SER A 76 -8.85 4.36 -9.31
C SER A 76 -9.08 4.30 -10.82
N ASN A 77 -8.13 4.85 -11.59
CA ASN A 77 -8.24 4.94 -13.05
C ASN A 77 -8.13 3.59 -13.77
N ARG A 78 -7.42 2.61 -13.22
CA ARG A 78 -7.33 1.26 -13.83
C ARG A 78 -8.64 0.48 -13.87
N THR A 79 -9.63 0.87 -13.07
CA THR A 79 -10.92 0.15 -13.04
C THR A 79 -11.81 0.48 -14.24
N THR A 80 -11.62 1.65 -14.87
CA THR A 80 -12.46 2.06 -16.02
C THR A 80 -11.86 1.76 -17.39
N ASP A 81 -10.55 1.53 -17.47
CA ASP A 81 -9.84 1.40 -18.76
C ASP A 81 -9.86 -0.04 -19.33
N GLN A 82 -10.12 -1.05 -18.49
CA GLN A 82 -10.12 -2.46 -18.91
C GLN A 82 -11.47 -2.95 -19.46
N VAL A 83 -12.51 -2.11 -19.48
CA VAL A 83 -13.84 -2.48 -20.03
C VAL A 83 -14.05 -1.94 -21.45
N SER A 84 -13.14 -1.11 -21.96
CA SER A 84 -13.27 -0.49 -23.29
C SER A 84 -12.48 -1.23 -24.40
N ALA A 85 -11.65 -2.22 -24.06
CA ALA A 85 -10.85 -2.98 -25.03
C ALA A 85 -11.56 -4.23 -25.59
N SER A 86 -12.84 -4.48 -25.27
CA SER A 86 -13.58 -5.66 -25.73
C SER A 86 -14.89 -5.37 -26.48
N VAL A 87 -15.11 -4.13 -26.93
CA VAL A 87 -16.20 -3.83 -27.89
C VAL A 87 -15.60 -3.40 -29.21
N GLY A 88 -15.41 -4.36 -30.10
CA GLY A 88 -15.19 -4.07 -31.52
C GLY A 88 -14.07 -4.85 -32.17
N SER A 89 -14.28 -6.15 -32.41
CA SER A 89 -13.82 -6.72 -33.67
C SER A 89 -14.56 -8.02 -34.03
N SER A 90 -15.44 -7.89 -35.03
CA SER A 90 -15.71 -8.85 -36.11
C SER A 90 -16.23 -10.26 -35.78
N LYS A 91 -17.55 -10.44 -35.89
CA LYS A 91 -18.12 -11.44 -36.82
C LYS A 91 -19.62 -11.21 -37.06
N ILE A 92 -19.96 -10.58 -38.19
CA ILE A 92 -21.30 -10.69 -38.77
C ILE A 92 -21.27 -11.95 -39.64
N PRO A 93 -21.96 -13.05 -39.29
CA PRO A 93 -22.09 -14.16 -40.23
C PRO A 93 -23.03 -13.73 -41.36
N LYS A 94 -22.49 -13.65 -42.58
CA LYS A 94 -23.30 -13.62 -43.80
C LYS A 94 -23.91 -15.02 -43.96
N TYR A 95 -25.22 -15.13 -43.74
CA TYR A 95 -25.98 -16.26 -44.27
C TYR A 95 -26.35 -15.92 -45.72
N VAL A 96 -25.84 -16.74 -46.64
CA VAL A 96 -26.29 -16.86 -48.04
C VAL A 96 -27.14 -18.11 -48.17
#